data_AF-A0A484MJ32-F1
#
_entry.id   AF-A0A484MJ32-F1
#
_cell.length_a   1.000
_cell.length_b   1.000
_cell.length_c   1.000
_cell.angle_alpha   90.00
_cell.angle_beta   90.00
_cell.angle_gamma   90.00
#
_symmetry.space_group_name_H-M   'P 1'
#
loop_
_entity.id
_entity.type
_entity.pdbx_description
1 polymer ?
#
loop_
_entity_poly.entity_id
_entity_poly.type
_entity_poly.pdbx_seq_one_letter_code
_entity_poly.pdbx_strand_id
1 'polypeptide(L)'
;MSKRSYMEAVLEGLRAVRTVEVDIFHGSDVESHANAHTLCNGCGMNGTRRKKIYVRLLLSIDRRETREAAMETVKLAMEMRHLGVVGIDLSGNPAIGEWTTFLPVLEFAKEKGLLVTLHCGEVPNMEEINAMLDFLPARIGHACCLQQEEWKKLKSFKIPVEICLTSNIRTETISSLDIHHFADLYNSKHPIVLCTDDSGVFSTTSSQEYAIASSAFGIGKREMFDLARNAIGFIFADDGVKHELEQIFDLAAERLQF
;
A
#
# COMPACT_ATOMS: atom_id res chain seq x y z
N MET A 1 16.93 -14.81 -15.52
CA MET A 1 15.68 -14.15 -15.98
C MET A 1 15.95 -12.66 -16.06
N SER A 2 15.57 -11.95 -17.12
CA SER A 2 15.73 -10.49 -17.20
C SER A 2 14.55 -9.79 -16.51
N LYS A 3 14.75 -8.54 -16.06
CA LYS A 3 13.67 -7.72 -15.47
C LYS A 3 12.46 -7.60 -16.39
N ARG A 4 12.69 -7.44 -17.70
CA ARG A 4 11.62 -7.44 -18.71
C ARG A 4 10.84 -8.75 -18.73
N SER A 5 11.52 -9.89 -18.85
CA SER A 5 10.85 -11.19 -18.91
C SER A 5 10.03 -11.50 -17.65
N TYR A 6 10.50 -11.05 -16.49
CA TYR A 6 9.75 -11.14 -15.24
C TYR A 6 8.48 -10.28 -15.30
N MET A 7 8.60 -9.02 -15.74
CA MET A 7 7.44 -8.13 -15.85
C MET A 7 6.41 -8.61 -16.87
N GLU A 8 6.84 -9.22 -17.97
CA GLU A 8 5.94 -9.83 -18.96
C GLU A 8 5.15 -11.00 -18.34
N ALA A 9 5.81 -11.86 -17.57
CA ALA A 9 5.14 -12.95 -16.85
C ALA A 9 4.15 -12.43 -15.80
N VAL A 10 4.49 -11.37 -15.05
CA VAL A 10 3.58 -10.73 -14.09
C VAL A 10 2.34 -10.19 -14.80
N LEU A 11 2.52 -9.48 -15.92
CA LEU A 11 1.40 -8.95 -16.70
C LEU A 11 0.51 -10.05 -17.27
N GLU A 12 1.09 -11.16 -17.71
CA GLU A 12 0.33 -12.33 -18.17
C GLU A 12 -0.50 -12.92 -17.02
N GLY A 13 0.11 -13.10 -15.85
CA GLY A 13 -0.57 -13.56 -14.64
C GLY A 13 -1.75 -12.66 -14.24
N LEU A 14 -1.53 -11.34 -14.19
CA LEU A 14 -2.57 -10.36 -13.87
C LEU A 14 -3.73 -10.38 -14.87
N ARG A 15 -3.44 -10.52 -16.17
CA ARG A 15 -4.48 -10.62 -17.21
C ARG A 15 -5.26 -11.94 -17.14
N ALA A 16 -4.67 -12.99 -16.58
CA ALA A 16 -5.33 -14.28 -16.38
C ALA A 16 -6.29 -14.26 -15.16
N VAL A 17 -6.18 -13.29 -14.25
CA VAL A 17 -7.07 -13.16 -13.09
C VAL A 17 -8.49 -12.84 -13.55
N ARG A 18 -9.42 -13.77 -13.32
CA ARG A 18 -10.85 -13.64 -13.68
C ARG A 18 -11.75 -13.31 -12.50
N THR A 19 -11.26 -13.50 -11.29
CA THR A 19 -11.98 -13.35 -10.02
C THR A 19 -11.03 -12.84 -8.96
N VAL A 20 -11.49 -11.88 -8.15
CA VAL A 20 -10.80 -11.45 -6.94
C VAL A 20 -11.68 -11.90 -5.78
N GLU A 21 -11.12 -12.73 -4.90
CA GLU A 21 -11.79 -13.11 -3.67
C GLU A 21 -11.77 -11.91 -2.72
N VAL A 22 -12.93 -11.59 -2.14
CA VAL A 22 -13.04 -10.50 -1.17
C VAL A 22 -13.57 -11.13 0.10
N ASP A 23 -12.72 -11.26 1.10
CA ASP A 23 -13.12 -11.71 2.42
C ASP A 23 -14.01 -10.66 3.07
N ILE A 24 -15.32 -10.91 3.03
CA ILE A 24 -16.32 -10.16 3.76
C ILE A 24 -16.65 -10.98 4.99
N PHE A 25 -15.99 -10.66 6.11
CA PHE A 25 -16.36 -11.21 7.41
C PHE A 25 -17.79 -10.77 7.72
N HIS A 26 -18.75 -11.70 7.63
CA HIS A 26 -20.09 -11.48 8.15
C HIS A 26 -20.00 -11.66 9.66
N GLY A 27 -20.46 -10.64 10.39
CA GLY A 27 -20.39 -10.63 11.86
C GLY A 27 -21.10 -11.84 12.47
N SER A 28 -20.51 -12.29 13.58
CA SER A 28 -20.75 -13.52 14.37
C SER A 28 -20.21 -14.81 13.73
N ASP A 29 -18.98 -15.18 14.10
CA ASP A 29 -18.62 -16.57 14.45
C ASP A 29 -17.29 -16.56 15.21
N VAL A 30 -17.39 -16.21 16.50
CA VAL A 30 -16.47 -16.70 17.53
C VAL A 30 -17.14 -17.96 18.07
N GLU A 31 -16.85 -19.12 17.46
CA GLU A 31 -16.76 -20.47 18.06
C GLU A 31 -17.07 -21.62 17.08
N SER A 32 -16.16 -22.58 17.07
CA SER A 32 -16.35 -24.03 16.86
C SER A 32 -16.44 -24.62 15.43
N HIS A 33 -15.59 -25.64 15.29
CA HIS A 33 -15.49 -26.75 14.35
C HIS A 33 -16.69 -27.18 13.48
N ALA A 34 -16.31 -27.65 12.28
CA ALA A 34 -16.86 -28.77 11.50
C ALA A 34 -18.02 -28.49 10.51
N ASN A 35 -17.72 -28.82 9.24
CA ASN A 35 -18.59 -29.36 8.17
C ASN A 35 -20.09 -29.02 8.18
N ALA A 36 -20.56 -28.31 7.15
CA ALA A 36 -21.85 -28.57 6.50
C ALA A 36 -21.83 -28.00 5.07
N HIS A 37 -21.68 -28.84 4.05
CA HIS A 37 -22.77 -29.44 3.27
C HIS A 37 -23.71 -28.44 2.57
N THR A 38 -23.64 -28.53 1.24
CA THR A 38 -24.60 -28.11 0.22
C THR A 38 -26.06 -28.18 0.67
N LEU A 39 -26.75 -27.04 0.62
CA LEU A 39 -28.20 -26.98 0.41
C LEU A 39 -28.48 -26.00 -0.72
N CYS A 40 -28.67 -26.57 -1.90
CA CYS A 40 -29.30 -25.91 -3.03
C CYS A 40 -30.78 -26.24 -2.97
N ASN A 41 -31.65 -25.22 -3.01
CA ASN A 41 -32.93 -25.33 -3.71
C ASN A 41 -33.61 -23.96 -3.89
N GLY A 42 -33.75 -23.57 -5.16
CA GLY A 42 -34.97 -22.92 -5.65
C GLY A 42 -35.16 -21.42 -5.42
N CYS A 43 -34.39 -20.59 -6.12
CA CYS A 43 -34.88 -19.50 -6.98
C CYS A 43 -33.67 -18.78 -7.59
N GLY A 44 -33.72 -18.50 -8.90
CA GLY A 44 -32.55 -18.08 -9.67
C GLY A 44 -31.89 -16.79 -9.17
N MET A 45 -30.60 -16.88 -8.84
CA MET A 45 -29.60 -15.79 -8.79
C MET A 45 -28.33 -16.36 -8.17
N ASN A 46 -27.27 -16.64 -8.95
CA ASN A 46 -25.90 -16.76 -8.43
C ASN A 46 -24.86 -16.74 -9.56
N GLY A 47 -24.97 -15.75 -10.44
CA GLY A 47 -23.79 -15.31 -11.18
C GLY A 47 -22.95 -14.48 -10.24
N THR A 48 -21.78 -14.97 -9.83
CA THR A 48 -20.76 -14.13 -9.18
C THR A 48 -20.52 -12.91 -10.06
N ARG A 49 -21.10 -11.76 -9.72
CA ARG A 49 -20.88 -10.53 -10.48
C ARG A 49 -19.39 -10.23 -10.41
N ARG A 50 -18.73 -10.24 -11.58
CA ARG A 50 -17.32 -9.82 -11.68
C ARG A 50 -17.20 -8.42 -11.08
N LYS A 51 -16.37 -8.29 -10.04
CA LYS A 51 -16.04 -7.00 -9.44
C LYS A 51 -14.96 -6.36 -10.29
N LYS A 52 -15.12 -5.07 -10.62
CA LYS A 52 -14.12 -4.28 -11.34
C LYS A 52 -13.01 -3.90 -10.34
N ILE A 53 -11.75 -4.08 -10.73
CA ILE A 53 -10.58 -3.63 -9.99
C ILE A 53 -9.67 -2.82 -10.90
N TYR A 54 -9.14 -1.73 -10.37
CA TYR A 54 -8.10 -0.95 -11.03
C TYR A 54 -6.74 -1.41 -10.55
N VAL A 55 -5.87 -1.75 -11.50
CA VAL A 55 -4.49 -2.19 -11.21
C VAL A 55 -3.53 -1.20 -11.87
N ARG A 56 -2.51 -0.82 -11.09
CA ARG A 56 -1.32 -0.08 -11.52
C ARG A 56 -0.10 -0.75 -10.89
N LEU A 57 1.06 -0.54 -11.48
CA LEU A 57 2.29 -1.22 -11.11
C LEU A 57 3.36 -0.23 -10.67
N LEU A 58 4.05 -0.57 -9.59
CA LEU A 58 5.30 0.04 -9.17
C LEU A 58 6.41 -0.97 -9.47
N LEU A 59 7.52 -0.51 -10.04
CA LEU A 59 8.70 -1.36 -10.16
C LEU A 59 9.61 -1.07 -8.97
N SER A 60 9.78 -2.06 -8.10
CA SER A 60 10.66 -1.96 -6.95
C SER A 60 12.12 -2.10 -7.37
N ILE A 61 12.97 -1.25 -6.81
CA ILE A 61 14.42 -1.36 -6.79
C ILE A 61 14.76 -2.02 -5.46
N ASP A 62 15.42 -3.18 -5.52
CA ASP A 62 15.88 -3.84 -4.30
C ASP A 62 17.18 -3.18 -3.83
N ARG A 63 17.28 -2.87 -2.53
CA ARG A 63 18.46 -2.22 -1.93
C ARG A 63 19.77 -2.99 -2.06
N ARG A 64 19.73 -4.27 -2.47
CA ARG A 64 20.92 -5.08 -2.81
C ARG A 64 21.47 -4.80 -4.21
N GLU A 65 20.71 -4.09 -5.05
CA GLU A 65 21.10 -3.80 -6.43
C GLU A 65 22.20 -2.76 -6.53
N THR A 66 22.94 -2.81 -7.65
CA THR A 66 23.85 -1.71 -8.02
C THR A 66 23.06 -0.54 -8.61
N ARG A 67 23.70 0.63 -8.70
CA ARG A 67 23.13 1.82 -9.36
C ARG A 67 22.71 1.55 -10.80
N GLU A 68 23.51 0.78 -11.54
CA GLU A 68 23.26 0.45 -12.94
C GLU A 68 22.01 -0.41 -13.07
N ALA A 69 21.90 -1.45 -12.23
CA ALA A 69 20.72 -2.30 -12.18
C ALA A 69 19.46 -1.49 -11.78
N ALA A 70 19.56 -0.66 -10.74
CA ALA A 70 18.50 0.26 -10.34
C ALA A 70 18.05 1.18 -11.50
N MET A 71 18.99 1.73 -12.27
CA MET A 71 18.71 2.55 -13.45
C MET A 71 18.01 1.76 -14.57
N GLU A 72 18.33 0.47 -14.75
CA GLU A 72 17.58 -0.40 -15.67
C GLU A 72 16.11 -0.54 -15.25
N THR A 73 15.82 -0.63 -13.94
CA THR A 73 14.42 -0.66 -13.45
C THR A 73 13.69 0.61 -13.84
N VAL A 74 14.30 1.78 -13.65
CA VAL A 74 13.68 3.07 -13.99
C VAL A 74 13.41 3.18 -15.51
N LYS A 75 14.38 2.79 -16.34
CA LYS A 75 14.19 2.77 -17.81
C LYS A 75 13.06 1.83 -18.22
N LEU A 76 13.00 0.63 -17.64
CA LEU A 76 11.92 -0.31 -17.91
C LEU A 76 10.57 0.25 -17.48
N ALA A 77 10.49 0.91 -16.32
CA ALA A 77 9.26 1.53 -15.85
C ALA A 77 8.75 2.61 -16.82
N MET A 78 9.66 3.41 -17.42
CA MET A 78 9.31 4.39 -18.44
C MET A 78 8.73 3.75 -19.69
N GLU A 79 9.35 2.68 -20.17
CA GLU A 79 8.89 1.97 -21.37
C GLU A 79 7.52 1.31 -21.15
N MET A 80 7.25 0.83 -19.94
CA MET A 80 6.04 0.09 -19.58
C MET A 80 4.90 0.97 -19.04
N ARG A 81 4.98 2.30 -19.13
CA ARG A 81 3.89 3.21 -18.71
C ARG A 81 2.55 2.90 -19.36
N HIS A 82 2.57 2.60 -20.65
CA HIS A 82 1.39 2.24 -21.42
C HIS A 82 0.74 0.91 -20.98
N LEU A 83 1.43 0.14 -20.13
CA LEU A 83 0.95 -1.12 -19.53
C LEU A 83 0.52 -0.94 -18.07
N GLY A 84 0.45 0.31 -17.57
CA GLY A 84 -0.02 0.63 -16.23
C GLY A 84 1.08 0.76 -15.17
N VAL A 85 2.37 0.83 -15.57
CA VAL A 85 3.44 1.21 -14.64
C VAL A 85 3.37 2.71 -14.36
N VAL A 86 3.33 3.08 -13.09
CA VAL A 86 3.08 4.47 -12.64
C VAL A 86 4.18 5.03 -11.75
N GLY A 87 5.08 4.20 -11.25
CA GLY A 87 6.10 4.65 -10.33
C GLY A 87 7.16 3.63 -9.99
N ILE A 88 8.02 4.06 -9.08
CA ILE A 88 9.14 3.31 -8.52
C ILE A 88 8.96 3.20 -7.01
N ASP A 89 9.39 2.07 -6.48
CA ASP A 89 9.55 1.82 -5.06
C ASP A 89 11.02 1.52 -4.76
N LEU A 90 11.54 1.92 -3.60
CA LEU A 90 12.82 1.46 -3.06
C LEU A 90 12.53 0.63 -1.81
N SER A 91 12.87 -0.65 -1.85
CA SER A 91 12.54 -1.65 -0.84
C SER A 91 13.60 -2.75 -0.75
N GLY A 92 13.30 -3.86 -0.09
CA GLY A 92 14.28 -4.92 0.21
C GLY A 92 14.88 -4.72 1.60
N ASN A 93 16.02 -5.35 1.88
CA ASN A 93 16.58 -5.33 3.24
C ASN A 93 17.05 -3.91 3.64
N PRO A 94 16.42 -3.26 4.65
CA PRO A 94 16.72 -1.87 5.01
C PRO A 94 18.09 -1.70 5.70
N ALA A 95 18.73 -2.80 6.12
CA ALA A 95 20.09 -2.80 6.66
C ALA A 95 21.18 -2.92 5.57
N ILE A 96 20.79 -3.03 4.30
CA ILE A 96 21.68 -3.15 3.15
C ILE A 96 21.46 -1.96 2.21
N GLY A 97 22.54 -1.57 1.53
CA GLY A 97 22.51 -0.54 0.50
C GLY A 97 22.56 0.87 1.07
N GLU A 98 23.28 1.74 0.36
CA GLU A 98 23.47 3.13 0.76
C GLU A 98 22.51 4.02 -0.04
N TRP A 99 21.80 4.94 0.64
CA TRP A 99 20.92 5.93 0.01
C TRP A 99 21.58 6.66 -1.17
N THR A 100 22.86 7.01 -1.05
CA THR A 100 23.64 7.71 -2.09
C THR A 100 23.79 6.90 -3.38
N THR A 101 23.63 5.58 -3.34
CA THR A 101 23.61 4.72 -4.53
C THR A 101 22.34 4.94 -5.34
N PHE A 102 21.21 5.12 -4.67
CA PHE A 102 19.88 5.14 -5.29
C PHE A 102 19.37 6.56 -5.55
N LEU A 103 19.81 7.56 -4.77
CA LEU A 103 19.43 8.97 -4.93
C LEU A 103 19.47 9.45 -6.40
N PRO A 104 20.59 9.36 -7.15
CA PRO A 104 20.64 9.84 -8.54
C PRO A 104 19.69 9.06 -9.47
N VAL A 105 19.38 7.80 -9.14
CA VAL A 105 18.45 6.96 -9.92
C VAL A 105 17.01 7.40 -9.67
N LEU A 106 16.66 7.69 -8.42
CA LEU A 106 15.33 8.14 -8.01
C LEU A 106 15.06 9.59 -8.44
N GLU A 107 16.08 10.45 -8.43
CA GLU A 107 16.02 11.80 -9.02
C GLU A 107 15.71 11.70 -10.52
N PHE A 108 16.43 10.86 -11.25
CA PHE A 108 16.15 10.61 -12.66
C PHE A 108 14.72 10.08 -12.89
N ALA A 109 14.21 9.21 -12.02
CA ALA A 109 12.82 8.73 -12.10
C ALA A 109 11.81 9.90 -11.96
N LYS A 110 12.01 10.79 -10.98
CA LYS A 110 11.18 12.00 -10.80
C LYS A 110 11.28 12.95 -11.99
N GLU A 111 12.48 13.20 -12.51
CA GLU A 111 12.68 14.03 -13.70
C GLU A 111 11.93 13.51 -14.93
N LYS A 112 11.79 12.19 -15.04
CA LYS A 112 11.01 11.56 -16.12
C LYS A 112 9.51 11.54 -15.83
N GLY A 113 9.06 12.00 -14.68
CA GLY A 113 7.65 12.04 -14.28
C GLY A 113 7.11 10.71 -13.74
N LEU A 114 7.98 9.82 -13.25
CA LEU A 114 7.52 8.70 -12.40
C LEU A 114 7.32 9.20 -10.98
N LEU A 115 6.28 8.70 -10.33
CA LEU A 115 6.08 8.91 -8.90
C LEU A 115 6.94 7.90 -8.11
N VAL A 116 7.42 8.32 -6.95
CA VAL A 116 8.33 7.52 -6.11
C VAL A 116 7.70 7.32 -4.74
N THR A 117 7.64 6.07 -4.28
CA THR A 117 7.43 5.72 -2.87
C THR A 117 8.71 5.11 -2.32
N LEU A 118 8.97 5.27 -1.02
CA LEU A 118 10.18 4.77 -0.37
C LEU A 118 9.82 4.02 0.90
N HIS A 119 10.34 2.81 1.07
CA HIS A 119 10.40 2.20 2.40
C HIS A 119 11.38 3.01 3.25
N CYS A 120 10.86 3.66 4.31
CA CYS A 120 11.60 4.66 5.08
C CYS A 120 11.43 4.40 6.57
N GLY A 121 12.54 4.33 7.29
CA GLY A 121 12.53 4.18 8.74
C GLY A 121 12.00 2.83 9.25
N GLU A 122 12.20 1.75 8.50
CA GLU A 122 11.99 0.37 9.00
C GLU A 122 13.02 -0.03 10.05
N VAL A 123 14.21 0.59 10.02
CA VAL A 123 15.28 0.45 11.00
C VAL A 123 15.81 1.82 11.40
N PRO A 124 16.45 1.96 12.58
CA PRO A 124 17.02 3.23 13.01
C PRO A 124 18.16 3.70 12.09
N ASN A 125 17.90 4.72 11.27
CA ASN A 125 18.92 5.39 10.45
C ASN A 125 18.51 6.85 10.17
N MET A 126 18.85 7.77 11.08
CA MET A 126 18.35 9.16 10.99
C MET A 126 18.93 9.94 9.81
N GLU A 127 20.16 9.62 9.38
CA GLU A 127 20.79 10.25 8.22
C GLU A 127 20.01 9.90 6.96
N GLU A 128 19.73 8.61 6.75
CA GLU A 128 18.94 8.15 5.61
C GLU A 128 17.50 8.65 5.66
N ILE A 129 16.83 8.55 6.82
CA ILE A 129 15.44 9.04 6.97
C ILE A 129 15.35 10.52 6.60
N ASN A 130 16.27 11.35 7.10
CA ASN A 130 16.27 12.77 6.77
C ASN A 130 16.50 13.01 5.28
N ALA A 131 17.43 12.28 4.67
CA ALA A 131 17.73 12.40 3.24
C ALA A 131 16.55 11.94 2.36
N MET A 132 15.85 10.87 2.75
CA MET A 132 14.62 10.42 2.09
C MET A 132 13.49 11.44 2.23
N LEU A 133 13.34 12.09 3.39
CA LEU A 133 12.35 13.15 3.56
C LEU A 133 12.70 14.40 2.75
N ASP A 134 13.98 14.79 2.66
CA ASP A 134 14.44 15.91 1.84
C ASP A 134 14.28 15.66 0.34
N PHE A 135 14.30 14.40 -0.08
CA PHE A 135 13.98 14.01 -1.45
C PHE A 135 12.51 14.24 -1.82
N LEU A 136 11.62 14.42 -0.84
CA LEU A 136 10.19 14.65 -1.02
C LEU A 136 9.54 13.58 -1.94
N PRO A 137 9.53 12.30 -1.53
CA PRO A 137 8.84 11.25 -2.27
C PRO A 137 7.33 11.50 -2.25
N ALA A 138 6.62 10.89 -3.20
CA ALA A 138 5.18 11.04 -3.29
C ALA A 138 4.44 10.29 -2.18
N ARG A 139 5.05 9.24 -1.61
CA ARG A 139 4.63 8.52 -0.39
C ARG A 139 5.86 7.92 0.31
N ILE A 140 5.70 7.48 1.55
CA ILE A 140 6.66 6.60 2.23
C ILE A 140 5.94 5.39 2.84
N GLY A 141 6.63 4.27 2.97
CA GLY A 141 6.16 3.08 3.69
C GLY A 141 6.78 2.93 5.07
N HIS A 142 6.02 2.33 5.98
CA HIS A 142 6.38 1.97 7.36
C HIS A 142 6.57 3.14 8.33
N ALA A 143 7.62 3.95 8.19
CA ALA A 143 7.91 5.08 9.08
C ALA A 143 8.06 4.73 10.59
N CYS A 144 8.54 3.53 10.92
CA CYS A 144 8.52 3.02 12.30
C CYS A 144 9.54 3.69 13.24
N CYS A 145 10.72 4.07 12.73
CA CYS A 145 11.83 4.56 13.54
C CYS A 145 12.02 6.08 13.49
N LEU A 146 11.05 6.85 12.97
CA LEU A 146 11.12 8.32 12.96
C LEU A 146 11.15 8.90 14.38
N GLN A 147 11.95 9.94 14.59
CA GLN A 147 11.98 10.71 15.83
C GLN A 147 11.21 12.02 15.69
N GLN A 148 11.19 12.81 16.77
CA GLN A 148 10.34 14.00 16.89
C GLN A 148 10.53 15.01 15.76
N GLU A 149 11.78 15.25 15.31
CA GLU A 149 12.06 16.21 14.24
C GLU A 149 11.67 15.66 12.87
N GLU A 150 11.89 14.37 12.60
CA GLU A 150 11.48 13.73 11.36
C GLU A 150 9.96 13.65 11.25
N TRP A 151 9.25 13.41 12.35
CA TRP A 151 7.79 13.48 12.39
C TRP A 151 7.26 14.89 12.06
N LYS A 152 7.88 15.94 12.62
CA LYS A 152 7.54 17.33 12.28
C LYS A 152 7.77 17.61 10.79
N LYS A 153 8.91 17.17 10.25
CA LYS A 153 9.28 17.34 8.85
C LYS A 153 8.30 16.62 7.92
N LEU A 154 8.01 15.35 8.17
CA LEU A 154 7.03 14.55 7.44
C LEU A 154 5.65 15.22 7.42
N LYS A 155 5.15 15.64 8.57
CA LYS A 155 3.85 16.32 8.72
C LYS A 155 3.81 17.65 8.00
N SER A 156 4.89 18.43 8.06
CA SER A 156 5.03 19.69 7.32
C SER A 156 4.92 19.48 5.80
N PHE A 157 5.59 18.45 5.29
CA PHE A 157 5.56 18.10 3.87
C PHE A 157 4.29 17.38 3.43
N LYS A 158 3.45 16.93 4.38
CA LYS A 158 2.21 16.16 4.13
C LYS A 158 2.45 14.92 3.25
N ILE A 159 3.60 14.28 3.41
CA ILE A 159 3.94 13.06 2.67
C ILE A 159 3.07 11.91 3.21
N PRO A 160 2.23 11.27 2.37
CA PRO A 160 1.41 10.15 2.82
C PRO A 160 2.22 8.95 3.29
N VAL A 161 1.74 8.32 4.36
CA VAL A 161 2.37 7.11 4.93
C VAL A 161 1.53 5.88 4.61
N GLU A 162 2.15 4.90 3.98
CA GLU A 162 1.64 3.54 3.79
C GLU A 162 1.87 2.77 5.10
N ILE A 163 0.79 2.51 5.84
CA ILE A 163 0.78 1.90 7.16
C ILE A 163 0.56 0.40 7.04
N CYS A 164 1.50 -0.39 7.56
CA CYS A 164 1.50 -1.85 7.48
C CYS A 164 1.45 -2.48 8.88
N LEU A 165 0.26 -2.44 9.52
CA LEU A 165 0.11 -2.78 10.95
C LEU A 165 0.61 -4.19 11.28
N THR A 166 0.08 -5.20 10.60
CA THR A 166 0.49 -6.59 10.87
C THR A 166 1.97 -6.80 10.58
N SER A 167 2.49 -6.27 9.47
CA SER A 167 3.92 -6.35 9.12
C SER A 167 4.79 -5.77 10.24
N ASN A 168 4.52 -4.55 10.68
CA ASN A 168 5.33 -3.86 11.70
C ASN A 168 5.38 -4.59 13.05
N ILE A 169 4.30 -5.28 13.44
CA ILE A 169 4.27 -6.13 14.63
C ILE A 169 5.06 -7.43 14.39
N ARG A 170 4.91 -8.04 13.21
CA ARG A 170 5.56 -9.31 12.86
C ARG A 170 7.08 -9.19 12.65
N THR A 171 7.55 -8.03 12.22
CA THR A 171 8.98 -7.71 12.09
C THR A 171 9.59 -7.19 13.38
N GLU A 172 8.81 -7.09 14.47
CA GLU A 172 9.22 -6.56 15.77
C GLU A 172 9.74 -5.11 15.72
N THR A 173 9.47 -4.39 14.64
CA THR A 173 9.86 -2.98 14.51
C THR A 173 9.03 -2.09 15.44
N ILE A 174 7.77 -2.46 15.67
CA ILE A 174 6.87 -1.87 16.66
C ILE A 174 6.43 -2.97 17.62
N SER A 175 6.55 -2.74 18.93
CA SER A 175 6.32 -3.80 19.93
C SER A 175 4.84 -4.09 20.21
N SER A 176 3.94 -3.13 19.98
CA SER A 176 2.50 -3.33 20.11
C SER A 176 1.71 -2.31 19.30
N LEU A 177 0.45 -2.63 19.01
CA LEU A 177 -0.45 -1.70 18.31
C LEU A 177 -0.72 -0.44 19.13
N ASP A 178 -0.73 -0.52 20.46
CA ASP A 178 -1.01 0.60 21.37
C ASP A 178 0.00 1.75 21.23
N ILE A 179 1.22 1.46 20.78
CA ILE A 179 2.27 2.45 20.54
C ILE A 179 2.49 2.73 19.05
N HIS A 180 1.67 2.16 18.17
CA HIS A 180 1.84 2.34 16.73
C HIS A 180 1.58 3.80 16.35
N HIS A 181 2.45 4.37 15.53
CA HIS A 181 2.36 5.75 15.05
C HIS A 181 1.10 6.03 14.19
N PHE A 182 0.30 5.00 13.90
CA PHE A 182 -0.99 5.16 13.21
C PHE A 182 -1.91 6.09 14.00
N ALA A 183 -1.98 5.91 15.33
CA ALA A 183 -2.88 6.70 16.18
C ALA A 183 -2.54 8.20 16.12
N ASP A 184 -1.26 8.55 16.21
CA ASP A 184 -0.80 9.94 16.12
C ASP A 184 -1.06 10.56 14.73
N LEU A 185 -0.75 9.82 13.66
CA LEU A 185 -0.99 10.29 12.30
C LEU A 185 -2.49 10.47 12.02
N TYR A 186 -3.32 9.51 12.42
CA TYR A 186 -4.77 9.59 12.28
C TYR A 186 -5.36 10.78 13.05
N ASN A 187 -5.00 10.94 14.33
CA ASN A 187 -5.49 12.02 15.19
C ASN A 187 -5.04 13.41 14.70
N SER A 188 -3.85 13.50 14.11
CA SER A 188 -3.34 14.75 13.50
C SER A 188 -3.87 14.99 12.08
N LYS A 189 -4.76 14.13 11.56
CA LYS A 189 -5.32 14.20 10.20
C LYS A 189 -4.23 14.19 9.12
N HIS A 190 -3.12 13.51 9.40
CA HIS A 190 -2.04 13.33 8.45
C HIS A 190 -2.46 12.32 7.36
N PRO A 191 -2.04 12.50 6.10
CA PRO A 191 -2.28 11.53 5.04
C PRO A 191 -1.73 10.13 5.36
N ILE A 192 -2.62 9.14 5.47
CA ILE A 192 -2.26 7.74 5.71
C ILE A 192 -3.11 6.80 4.86
N VAL A 193 -2.57 5.63 4.55
CA VAL A 193 -3.25 4.54 3.85
C VAL A 193 -2.92 3.23 4.55
N LEU A 194 -3.93 2.40 4.85
CA LEU A 194 -3.71 1.05 5.37
C LEU A 194 -3.34 0.09 4.23
N CYS A 195 -2.23 -0.60 4.40
CA CYS A 195 -1.64 -1.53 3.43
C CYS A 195 -1.37 -2.88 4.09
N THR A 196 -1.37 -3.96 3.30
CA THR A 196 -1.06 -5.31 3.81
C THR A 196 0.43 -5.59 3.91
N ASP A 197 1.25 -4.81 3.21
CA ASP A 197 2.61 -5.21 2.85
C ASP A 197 2.56 -6.57 2.13
N ASP A 198 3.26 -7.58 2.62
CA ASP A 198 3.20 -8.96 2.13
C ASP A 198 2.05 -9.78 2.73
N SER A 199 0.86 -9.71 2.12
CA SER A 199 -0.33 -10.44 2.59
C SER A 199 -0.12 -11.95 2.78
N GLY A 200 0.62 -12.60 1.86
CA GLY A 200 0.95 -14.02 1.96
C GLY A 200 1.96 -14.35 3.07
N VAL A 201 3.03 -13.56 3.20
CA VAL A 201 4.08 -13.78 4.21
C VAL A 201 3.55 -13.55 5.61
N PHE A 202 2.81 -12.46 5.81
CA PHE A 202 2.26 -12.09 7.12
C PHE A 202 0.91 -12.72 7.43
N SER A 203 0.37 -13.53 6.50
CA SER A 203 -0.93 -14.20 6.65
C SER A 203 -2.04 -13.22 7.03
N THR A 204 -2.12 -12.10 6.31
CA THR A 204 -3.13 -11.05 6.51
C THR A 204 -3.85 -10.70 5.20
N THR A 205 -4.89 -9.88 5.30
CA THR A 205 -5.69 -9.36 4.18
C THR A 205 -6.00 -7.88 4.40
N SER A 206 -6.37 -7.16 3.35
CA SER A 206 -6.76 -5.75 3.48
C SER A 206 -7.93 -5.59 4.45
N SER A 207 -8.94 -6.46 4.40
CA SER A 207 -10.06 -6.47 5.37
C SER A 207 -9.58 -6.62 6.82
N GLN A 208 -8.58 -7.47 7.06
CA GLN A 208 -8.02 -7.68 8.40
C GLN A 208 -7.24 -6.47 8.89
N GLU A 209 -6.42 -5.80 8.06
CA GLU A 209 -5.72 -4.58 8.47
C GLU A 209 -6.71 -3.47 8.88
N TYR A 210 -7.82 -3.33 8.15
CA TYR A 210 -8.91 -2.41 8.51
C TYR A 210 -9.60 -2.83 9.81
N ALA A 211 -9.85 -4.12 10.03
CA ALA A 211 -10.42 -4.63 11.26
C ALA A 211 -9.50 -4.40 12.47
N ILE A 212 -8.19 -4.63 12.30
CA ILE A 212 -7.17 -4.34 13.31
C ILE A 212 -7.16 -2.86 13.64
N ALA A 213 -7.16 -1.98 12.64
CA ALA A 213 -7.19 -0.54 12.86
C ALA A 213 -8.45 -0.10 13.64
N SER A 214 -9.62 -0.61 13.28
CA SER A 214 -10.87 -0.33 14.00
C SER A 214 -10.82 -0.81 15.44
N SER A 215 -10.36 -2.05 15.68
CA SER A 215 -10.32 -2.64 17.01
C SER A 215 -9.27 -2.02 17.92
N ALA A 216 -8.08 -1.71 17.40
CA ALA A 216 -6.95 -1.21 18.19
C ALA A 216 -7.06 0.30 18.47
N PHE A 217 -7.61 1.07 17.53
CA PHE A 217 -7.65 2.54 17.63
C PHE A 217 -9.06 3.11 17.77
N GLY A 218 -10.08 2.26 17.88
CA GLY A 218 -11.47 2.68 18.10
C GLY A 218 -12.10 3.41 16.90
N ILE A 219 -11.61 3.16 15.69
CA ILE A 219 -12.08 3.85 14.48
C ILE A 219 -13.48 3.37 14.12
N GLY A 220 -14.45 4.28 14.13
CA GLY A 220 -15.85 4.00 13.82
C GLY A 220 -16.11 3.75 12.33
N LYS A 221 -17.30 3.24 12.01
CA LYS A 221 -17.67 2.85 10.63
C LYS A 221 -17.57 4.00 9.62
N ARG A 222 -18.06 5.19 9.98
CA ARG A 222 -18.01 6.39 9.11
C ARG A 222 -16.58 6.88 8.93
N GLU A 223 -15.83 6.96 10.02
CA GLU A 223 -14.42 7.35 10.02
C GLU A 223 -13.58 6.39 9.18
N MET A 224 -13.82 5.09 9.29
CA MET A 224 -13.15 4.08 8.51
C MET A 224 -13.46 4.19 7.01
N PHE A 225 -14.70 4.53 6.68
CA PHE A 225 -15.11 4.81 5.31
C PHE A 225 -14.37 6.02 4.74
N ASP A 226 -14.31 7.11 5.51
CA ASP A 226 -13.60 8.33 5.09
C ASP A 226 -12.08 8.07 4.98
N LEU A 227 -11.49 7.29 5.90
CA LEU A 227 -10.10 6.85 5.84
C LEU A 227 -9.80 6.08 4.54
N ALA A 228 -10.65 5.12 4.17
CA ALA A 228 -10.53 4.38 2.92
C ALA A 228 -10.70 5.29 1.69
N ARG A 229 -11.67 6.21 1.70
CA ARG A 229 -11.93 7.15 0.60
C ARG A 229 -10.76 8.11 0.38
N ASN A 230 -10.16 8.59 1.47
CA ASN A 230 -9.04 9.54 1.42
C ASN A 230 -7.81 8.98 0.68
N ALA A 231 -7.64 7.66 0.66
CA ALA A 231 -6.54 7.01 -0.06
C ALA A 231 -6.52 7.35 -1.56
N ILE A 232 -7.68 7.68 -2.17
CA ILE A 232 -7.77 8.11 -3.58
C ILE A 232 -6.90 9.34 -3.85
N GLY A 233 -6.76 10.23 -2.88
CA GLY A 233 -5.88 11.40 -2.99
C GLY A 233 -4.41 11.05 -3.14
N PHE A 234 -3.99 9.86 -2.71
CA PHE A 234 -2.60 9.45 -2.57
C PHE A 234 -2.17 8.38 -3.59
N ILE A 235 -3.11 7.81 -4.36
CA ILE A 235 -2.78 6.81 -5.38
C ILE A 235 -2.04 7.41 -6.58
N PHE A 236 -1.19 6.58 -7.19
CA PHE A 236 -0.53 6.90 -8.45
C PHE A 236 -1.41 6.48 -9.63
N ALA A 237 -2.49 7.22 -9.84
CA ALA A 237 -3.41 7.01 -10.96
C ALA A 237 -3.77 8.34 -11.61
N ASP A 238 -4.19 8.28 -12.86
CA ASP A 238 -4.73 9.41 -13.59
C ASP A 238 -6.07 9.90 -12.98
N ASP A 239 -6.41 11.15 -13.26
CA ASP A 239 -7.60 11.80 -12.69
C ASP A 239 -8.90 11.11 -13.10
N GLY A 240 -8.92 10.44 -14.27
CA GLY A 240 -10.06 9.65 -14.72
C GLY A 240 -10.35 8.48 -13.78
N VAL A 241 -9.32 7.70 -13.43
CA VAL A 241 -9.46 6.62 -12.45
C VAL A 241 -9.83 7.15 -11.07
N LYS A 242 -9.21 8.25 -10.61
CA LYS A 242 -9.55 8.85 -9.30
C LYS A 242 -11.01 9.26 -9.25
N HIS A 243 -11.52 9.92 -10.29
CA HIS A 243 -12.91 10.32 -10.37
C HIS A 243 -13.88 9.13 -10.36
N GLU A 244 -13.56 8.05 -11.08
CA GLU A 244 -14.37 6.83 -11.02
C GLU A 244 -14.37 6.19 -9.62
N LEU A 245 -13.23 6.18 -8.93
CA LEU A 245 -13.15 5.69 -7.56
C LEU A 245 -13.96 6.56 -6.60
N GLU A 246 -13.90 7.89 -6.74
CA GLU A 246 -14.72 8.81 -5.95
C GLU A 246 -16.21 8.51 -6.12
N GLN A 247 -16.68 8.34 -7.35
CA GLN A 247 -18.06 7.94 -7.64
C GLN A 247 -18.44 6.59 -7.01
N ILE A 248 -17.54 5.61 -7.03
CA ILE A 248 -17.76 4.30 -6.40
C ILE A 248 -17.96 4.48 -4.88
N PHE A 249 -17.13 5.31 -4.24
CA PHE A 249 -17.28 5.61 -2.83
C PHE A 249 -18.56 6.40 -2.56
N ASP A 250 -18.90 7.41 -3.36
CA ASP A 250 -20.11 8.21 -3.16
C ASP A 250 -21.38 7.33 -3.23
N LEU A 251 -21.47 6.42 -4.20
CA LEU A 251 -22.54 5.42 -4.28
C LEU A 251 -22.57 4.46 -3.09
N ALA A 252 -21.40 4.12 -2.53
CA ALA A 252 -21.31 3.29 -1.34
C ALA A 252 -21.77 4.05 -0.08
N ALA A 253 -21.46 5.35 0.03
CA ALA A 253 -21.91 6.21 1.12
C ALA A 253 -23.45 6.30 1.17
N GLU A 254 -24.10 6.49 0.01
CA GLU A 254 -25.56 6.48 -0.10
C GLU A 254 -26.18 5.17 0.41
N ARG A 255 -25.59 4.03 0.04
CA ARG A 255 -26.05 2.70 0.48
C ARG A 255 -25.83 2.45 1.97
N LEU A 256 -24.76 3.02 2.53
CA LEU A 256 -24.42 2.88 3.95
C LEU A 256 -25.13 3.91 4.83
N GLN A 257 -25.90 4.84 4.23
CA GLN A 257 -26.64 5.91 4.90
C GLN A 257 -25.73 6.84 5.72
N PHE A 258 -24.62 7.24 5.11
CA PHE A 258 -23.66 8.20 5.63
C PHE A 258 -23.99 9.63 5.22
#